data_AF-A0A1M5NXD2-F1
#
_entry.id   AF-A0A1M5NXD2-F1
#
_cell.length_a   1.000
_cell.length_b   1.000
_cell.length_c   1.000
_cell.angle_alpha   90.00
_cell.angle_beta   90.00
_cell.angle_gamma   90.00
#
_symmetry.space_group_name_H-M   'P 1'
#
loop_
_entity.id
_entity.type
_entity.pdbx_description
1 polymer ?
#
loop_
_entity_poly.entity_id
_entity_poly.type
_entity_poly.pdbx_seq_one_letter_code
_entity_poly.pdbx_strand_id
1 'polypeptide(L)'
;EAVRNAVIHRDYSELMQSNYIQVRMFPDRIEIESPGTLYGDVTINNLITSTKARNSVIITLLEDLKIIENRGSGIDTMIHTMKTAYLEPPQFKETRNSFIVTFRNHNFIDEEAIAWLNAYTDISMNDRQVAALVYTRNNKKITNREYQELNSTDSVTATKELKYLLQNELIIQNGTRGGAFYTLAVSEEKNKSNSGHIGGSSVPNDSNSGPNSSNSGPNSKNSAPSGQELLLDISEVAREKRRLGSVQMNELIVRLCQIKPLTLQELSKLLNRKPDPLRKKYLSKLVKEEKLELLYPDQINHPKQAYITADRENIE
;
A
#
# COMPACT_ATOMS: atom_id res chain seq x y z
N GLU A 1 15.00 26.55 1.16
CA GLU A 1 13.79 27.40 1.15
C GLU A 1 13.26 27.70 2.56
N ALA A 2 12.89 26.70 3.36
CA ALA A 2 12.36 26.91 4.72
C ALA A 2 13.20 27.82 5.63
N VAL A 3 14.54 27.63 5.64
CA VAL A 3 15.46 28.47 6.42
C VAL A 3 15.43 29.93 5.94
N ARG A 4 15.35 30.17 4.62
CA ARG A 4 15.23 31.52 4.07
C ARG A 4 13.94 32.18 4.53
N ASN A 5 12.82 31.46 4.45
CA ASN A 5 11.52 31.97 4.94
C ASN A 5 11.55 32.23 6.45
N ALA A 6 12.20 31.38 7.24
CA ALA A 6 12.39 31.64 8.66
C ALA A 6 13.14 32.96 8.91
N VAL A 7 14.21 33.26 8.16
CA VAL A 7 14.94 34.53 8.27
C VAL A 7 14.08 35.71 7.84
N ILE A 8 13.40 35.61 6.70
CA ILE A 8 12.58 36.70 6.14
C ILE A 8 11.41 37.06 7.05
N HIS A 9 10.77 36.06 7.67
CA HIS A 9 9.54 36.26 8.44
C HIS A 9 9.75 36.29 9.96
N ARG A 10 11.00 36.11 10.44
CA ARG A 10 11.34 36.18 11.87
C ARG A 10 10.93 37.51 12.49
N ASP A 11 10.42 37.43 13.72
CA ASP A 11 10.25 38.60 14.58
C ASP A 11 11.60 39.05 15.16
N TYR A 12 12.08 40.21 14.70
CA TYR A 12 13.32 40.84 15.18
C TYR A 12 13.10 41.86 16.31
N SER A 13 11.90 41.94 16.90
CA SER A 13 11.65 42.82 18.04
C SER A 13 12.51 42.45 19.25
N GLU A 14 12.74 43.43 20.13
CA GLU A 14 13.55 43.25 21.36
C GLU A 14 13.04 42.09 22.23
N LEU A 15 11.73 41.88 22.28
CA LEU A 15 11.08 40.79 23.03
C LEU A 15 11.42 39.39 22.51
N MET A 16 11.79 39.28 21.22
CA MET A 16 12.12 38.01 20.55
C MET A 16 13.59 37.91 20.17
N GLN A 17 14.40 38.91 20.49
CA GLN A 17 15.79 39.01 20.04
C GLN A 17 16.66 37.85 20.55
N SER A 18 16.39 37.38 21.77
CA SER A 18 17.05 36.23 22.42
C SER A 18 16.66 34.87 21.82
N ASN A 19 15.59 34.80 21.02
CA ASN A 19 15.10 33.57 20.41
C ASN A 19 15.68 33.40 19.01
N TYR A 20 16.50 32.39 18.80
CA TYR A 20 17.07 32.10 17.48
C TYR A 20 16.12 31.25 16.63
N ILE A 21 16.33 31.26 15.32
CA ILE A 21 15.72 30.23 14.45
C ILE A 21 16.32 28.89 14.87
N GLN A 22 15.48 27.95 15.25
CA GLN A 22 15.91 26.64 15.71
C GLN A 22 15.69 25.62 14.61
N VAL A 23 16.76 24.90 14.24
CA VAL A 23 16.67 23.73 13.37
C VAL A 23 16.84 22.50 14.26
N ARG A 24 15.75 21.75 14.45
CA ARG A 24 15.75 20.51 15.23
C ARG A 24 15.69 19.34 14.28
N MET A 25 16.67 18.44 14.40
CA MET A 25 16.70 17.20 13.64
C MET A 25 16.27 16.06 14.56
N PHE A 26 15.24 15.34 14.15
CA PHE A 26 14.76 14.12 14.77
C PHE A 26 15.00 12.95 13.81
N PRO A 27 14.93 11.69 14.29
CA PRO A 27 15.08 10.53 13.42
C PRO A 27 14.07 10.49 12.26
N ASP A 28 12.85 10.97 12.50
CA ASP A 28 11.70 10.88 11.59
C ASP A 28 11.38 12.21 10.88
N ARG A 29 12.01 13.33 11.27
CA ARG A 29 11.67 14.66 10.74
C ARG A 29 12.70 15.73 11.03
N ILE A 30 12.64 16.80 10.26
CA ILE A 30 13.33 18.07 10.52
C ILE A 30 12.27 19.13 10.85
N GLU A 31 12.45 19.82 11.97
CA GLU A 31 11.63 20.98 12.35
C GLU A 31 12.46 22.25 12.24
N ILE A 32 11.90 23.27 11.60
CA ILE A 32 12.46 24.62 11.54
C ILE A 32 11.48 25.54 12.24
N GLU A 33 11.88 26.04 13.40
CA GLU A 33 11.09 26.96 14.22
C GLU A 33 11.63 28.38 14.09
N SER A 34 10.78 29.29 13.64
CA SER A 34 11.03 30.72 13.56
C SER A 34 10.33 31.45 14.71
N PRO A 35 11.01 32.37 15.41
CA PRO A 35 10.37 33.27 16.36
C PRO A 35 9.34 34.19 15.67
N GLY A 36 8.20 34.38 16.33
CA GLY A 36 7.10 35.19 15.83
C GLY A 36 5.96 34.39 15.22
N THR A 37 4.79 35.02 15.16
CA THR A 37 3.59 34.52 14.49
C THR A 37 3.51 35.03 13.05
N LEU A 38 2.56 34.47 12.30
CA LEU A 38 2.19 34.96 10.98
C LEU A 38 1.86 36.46 11.05
N TYR A 39 2.25 37.17 9.99
CA TYR A 39 2.21 38.63 9.96
C TYR A 39 1.00 39.13 9.19
N GLY A 40 0.25 40.09 9.76
CA GLY A 40 -0.90 40.71 9.13
C GLY A 40 -2.13 39.80 9.11
N ASP A 41 -2.73 39.65 7.94
CA ASP A 41 -3.91 38.82 7.64
C ASP A 41 -3.54 37.40 7.15
N VAL A 42 -2.26 37.02 7.32
CA VAL A 42 -1.80 35.69 6.92
C VAL A 42 -2.23 34.65 7.93
N THR A 43 -2.80 33.56 7.44
CA THR A 43 -3.26 32.39 8.17
C THR A 43 -2.67 31.15 7.51
N ILE A 44 -2.70 30.02 8.23
CA ILE A 44 -2.23 28.73 7.67
C ILE A 44 -2.95 28.38 6.36
N ASN A 45 -4.22 28.77 6.21
CA ASN A 45 -5.03 28.46 5.03
C ASN A 45 -4.71 29.34 3.81
N ASN A 46 -4.13 30.53 4.00
CA ASN A 46 -3.81 31.47 2.92
C ASN A 46 -2.29 31.63 2.71
N LEU A 47 -1.49 30.82 3.40
CA LEU A 47 -0.03 30.88 3.42
C LEU A 47 0.58 30.83 2.01
N ILE A 48 -0.02 30.01 1.14
CA ILE A 48 0.42 29.78 -0.25
C ILE A 48 0.18 31.03 -1.11
N THR A 49 -0.95 31.70 -0.91
CA THR A 49 -1.38 32.83 -1.75
C THR A 49 -0.88 34.19 -1.25
N SER A 50 -0.37 34.25 -0.02
CA SER A 50 0.07 35.51 0.57
C SER A 50 1.53 35.81 0.25
N THR A 51 1.79 37.04 -0.18
CA THR A 51 3.13 37.59 -0.41
C THR A 51 3.59 38.54 0.71
N LYS A 52 2.76 38.73 1.75
CA LYS A 52 3.05 39.67 2.83
C LYS A 52 4.15 39.13 3.73
N ALA A 53 5.11 39.99 4.04
CA ALA A 53 6.22 39.66 4.89
C ALA A 53 6.48 40.77 5.91
N ARG A 54 7.02 40.36 7.06
CA ARG A 54 7.35 41.26 8.16
C ARG A 54 8.55 42.14 7.84
N ASN A 55 9.58 41.59 7.21
CA ASN A 55 10.85 42.26 6.99
C ASN A 55 11.10 42.52 5.50
N SER A 56 10.49 43.58 4.96
CA SER A 56 10.65 43.95 3.54
C SER A 56 12.09 44.30 3.15
N VAL A 57 12.86 44.94 4.04
CA VAL A 57 14.27 45.28 3.81
C VAL A 57 15.13 44.02 3.63
N ILE A 58 14.89 42.99 4.45
CA ILE A 58 15.60 41.71 4.34
C ILE A 58 15.27 41.03 3.01
N ILE A 59 14.02 41.10 2.56
CA ILE A 59 13.62 40.56 1.25
C ILE A 59 14.39 41.25 0.13
N THR A 60 14.37 42.58 0.07
CA THR A 60 15.06 43.33 -0.98
C THR A 60 16.55 42.98 -1.01
N LEU A 61 17.20 42.90 0.16
CA LEU A 61 18.60 42.49 0.24
C LEU A 61 18.84 41.07 -0.31
N LEU A 62 17.97 40.11 0.01
CA LEU A 62 18.11 38.74 -0.47
C LEU A 62 17.79 38.60 -1.97
N GLU A 63 16.92 39.45 -2.52
CA GLU A 63 16.66 39.56 -3.97
C GLU A 63 17.88 40.11 -4.70
N ASP A 64 18.49 41.18 -4.19
CA ASP A 64 19.69 41.80 -4.76
C ASP A 64 20.87 40.80 -4.78
N LEU A 65 20.98 39.97 -3.74
CA LEU A 65 21.96 38.89 -3.64
C LEU A 65 21.59 37.63 -4.46
N LYS A 66 20.44 37.63 -5.15
CA LYS A 66 19.91 36.48 -5.91
C LYS A 66 19.74 35.20 -5.08
N ILE A 67 19.48 35.34 -3.78
CA ILE A 67 19.23 34.23 -2.85
C ILE A 67 17.76 33.78 -2.92
N ILE A 68 16.86 34.69 -3.31
CA ILE A 68 15.44 34.44 -3.57
C ILE A 68 15.08 35.02 -4.95
N GLU A 69 14.24 34.32 -5.70
CA GLU A 69 13.90 34.69 -7.09
C GLU A 69 12.52 35.35 -7.21
N ASN A 70 11.53 34.88 -6.45
CA ASN A 70 10.14 35.35 -6.52
C ASN A 70 9.51 35.50 -5.14
N ARG A 71 8.86 36.64 -4.88
CA ARG A 71 8.10 36.89 -3.65
C ARG A 71 6.88 35.97 -3.60
N GLY A 72 6.77 35.18 -2.53
CA GLY A 72 5.62 34.30 -2.29
C GLY A 72 5.69 32.92 -2.96
N SER A 73 6.68 32.64 -3.82
CA SER A 73 6.81 31.30 -4.41
C SER A 73 7.43 30.28 -3.44
N GLY A 74 8.04 30.75 -2.34
CA GLY A 74 8.84 29.91 -1.45
C GLY A 74 8.08 28.71 -0.88
N ILE A 75 6.83 28.92 -0.45
CA ILE A 75 5.99 27.85 0.08
C ILE A 75 5.62 26.85 -1.01
N ASP A 76 5.23 27.33 -2.19
CA ASP A 76 4.93 26.47 -3.35
C ASP A 76 6.15 25.67 -3.80
N THR A 77 7.33 26.29 -3.84
CA THR A 77 8.58 25.60 -4.15
C THR A 77 8.85 24.49 -3.14
N MET A 78 8.62 24.71 -1.84
CA MET A 78 8.77 23.66 -0.83
C MET A 78 7.78 22.51 -1.06
N ILE A 79 6.50 22.82 -1.26
CA ILE A 79 5.47 21.80 -1.50
C ILE A 79 5.77 21.00 -2.78
N HIS A 80 6.11 21.69 -3.87
CA HIS A 80 6.45 21.07 -5.14
C HIS A 80 7.70 20.20 -5.03
N THR A 81 8.76 20.69 -4.37
CA THR A 81 10.00 19.92 -4.19
C THR A 81 9.74 18.64 -3.40
N MET A 82 8.96 18.73 -2.31
CA MET A 82 8.58 17.55 -1.53
C MET A 82 7.74 16.58 -2.35
N LYS A 83 6.76 17.09 -3.11
CA LYS A 83 5.90 16.26 -3.97
C LYS A 83 6.68 15.57 -5.10
N THR A 84 7.61 16.27 -5.74
CA THR A 84 8.49 15.71 -6.77
C THR A 84 9.46 14.67 -6.21
N ALA A 85 9.84 14.81 -4.93
CA ALA A 85 10.59 13.81 -4.19
C ALA A 85 9.71 12.68 -3.59
N TYR A 86 8.42 12.65 -3.91
CA TYR A 86 7.44 11.69 -3.35
C TYR A 86 7.37 11.68 -1.81
N LEU A 87 7.68 12.80 -1.18
CA LEU A 87 7.59 13.00 0.27
C LEU A 87 6.27 13.68 0.66
N GLU A 88 5.87 13.50 1.91
CA GLU A 88 4.77 14.26 2.50
C GLU A 88 5.00 15.78 2.34
N PRO A 89 3.94 16.55 2.01
CA PRO A 89 4.06 18.00 1.99
C PRO A 89 4.48 18.52 3.38
N PRO A 90 5.22 19.63 3.44
CA PRO A 90 5.65 20.20 4.70
C PRO A 90 4.43 20.60 5.54
N GLN A 91 4.49 20.30 6.84
CA GLN A 91 3.44 20.67 7.78
C GLN A 91 3.76 22.04 8.37
N PHE A 92 2.79 22.94 8.34
CA PHE A 92 2.92 24.29 8.88
C PHE A 92 2.10 24.40 10.16
N LYS A 93 2.73 24.88 11.23
CA LYS A 93 2.08 25.07 12.52
C LYS A 93 2.46 26.41 13.12
N GLU A 94 1.45 27.16 13.53
CA GLU A 94 1.62 28.36 14.34
C GLU A 94 1.41 28.02 15.82
N THR A 95 2.29 28.56 16.67
CA THR A 95 2.14 28.57 18.13
C THR A 95 1.87 29.99 18.60
N ARG A 96 1.76 30.21 19.92
CA ARG A 96 1.57 31.56 20.47
C ARG A 96 2.68 32.54 20.07
N ASN A 97 3.91 32.05 19.94
CA ASN A 97 5.10 32.89 19.80
C ASN A 97 6.04 32.43 18.68
N SER A 98 5.70 31.39 17.93
CA SER A 98 6.57 30.84 16.90
C SER A 98 5.80 30.22 15.75
N PHE A 99 6.47 30.14 14.61
CA PHE A 99 6.00 29.44 13.42
C PHE A 99 6.94 28.28 13.13
N ILE A 100 6.38 27.08 12.99
CA ILE A 100 7.11 25.83 12.83
C ILE A 100 6.78 25.24 11.47
N VAL A 101 7.82 24.90 10.72
CA VAL A 101 7.74 24.10 9.50
C VAL A 101 8.33 22.73 9.79
N THR A 102 7.56 21.68 9.56
CA THR A 102 7.99 20.30 9.78
C THR A 102 8.10 19.57 8.45
N PHE A 103 9.30 19.10 8.14
CA PHE A 103 9.60 18.20 7.04
C PHE A 103 9.69 16.80 7.61
N ARG A 104 8.68 15.97 7.34
CA ARG A 104 8.74 14.57 7.74
C ARG A 104 9.60 13.81 6.76
N ASN A 105 10.53 13.04 7.32
CA ASN A 105 11.30 12.05 6.60
C ASN A 105 10.60 10.70 6.74
N HIS A 106 9.29 10.66 6.47
CA HIS A 106 8.69 9.41 6.05
C HIS A 106 9.20 9.21 4.63
N ASN A 107 10.37 8.56 4.48
CA ASN A 107 10.80 7.77 3.32
C ASN A 107 12.31 7.46 3.38
N PHE A 108 12.65 6.23 3.76
CA PHE A 108 13.80 5.53 3.19
C PHE A 108 13.43 4.98 1.79
N ILE A 109 12.69 5.75 0.98
CA ILE A 109 12.24 5.26 -0.33
C ILE A 109 13.32 5.59 -1.35
N ASP A 110 14.22 4.63 -1.56
CA ASP A 110 15.13 4.64 -2.70
C ASP A 110 14.33 4.59 -4.02
N GLU A 111 14.93 4.99 -5.14
CA GLU A 111 14.30 4.97 -6.47
C GLU A 111 13.71 3.59 -6.84
N GLU A 112 14.33 2.52 -6.34
CA GLU A 112 13.80 1.15 -6.43
C GLU A 112 12.53 0.92 -5.61
N ALA A 113 12.40 1.53 -4.45
CA ALA A 113 11.21 1.41 -3.61
C ALA A 113 10.04 2.20 -4.20
N ILE A 114 10.29 3.31 -4.91
CA ILE A 114 9.29 4.03 -5.72
C ILE A 114 8.81 3.15 -6.87
N ALA A 115 9.74 2.52 -7.61
CA ALA A 115 9.39 1.60 -8.69
C ALA A 115 8.56 0.39 -8.18
N TRP A 116 8.90 -0.13 -7.00
CA TRP A 116 8.14 -1.18 -6.33
C TRP A 116 6.76 -0.71 -5.87
N LEU A 117 6.63 0.50 -5.31
CA LEU A 117 5.34 1.08 -4.89
C LEU A 117 4.43 1.38 -6.09
N ASN A 118 4.99 1.78 -7.23
CA ASN A 118 4.23 2.00 -8.47
C ASN A 118 3.60 0.71 -9.03
N ALA A 119 4.04 -0.48 -8.59
CA ALA A 119 3.36 -1.74 -8.90
C ALA A 119 2.03 -1.91 -8.13
N TYR A 120 1.74 -1.06 -7.13
CA TYR A 120 0.56 -1.11 -6.26
C TYR A 120 -0.32 0.15 -6.37
N THR A 121 -0.33 0.80 -7.54
CA THR A 121 -1.01 2.10 -7.81
C THR A 121 -2.51 2.13 -7.53
N ASP A 122 -3.18 0.98 -7.41
CA ASP A 122 -4.61 0.88 -7.10
C ASP A 122 -4.94 0.93 -5.59
N ILE A 123 -3.94 1.01 -4.70
CA ILE A 123 -4.13 0.99 -3.25
C ILE A 123 -3.85 2.39 -2.67
N SER A 124 -4.89 3.03 -2.12
CA SER A 124 -4.77 4.30 -1.41
C SER A 124 -4.05 4.11 -0.06
N MET A 125 -2.74 4.28 -0.04
CA MET A 125 -1.91 4.18 1.17
C MET A 125 -1.66 5.56 1.80
N ASN A 126 -1.50 5.58 3.13
CA ASN A 126 -0.98 6.76 3.82
C ASN A 126 0.54 6.67 3.98
N ASP A 127 1.19 7.80 4.26
CA ASP A 127 2.66 7.87 4.26
C ASP A 127 3.31 6.98 5.34
N ARG A 128 2.62 6.78 6.48
CA ARG A 128 3.03 5.84 7.53
C ARG A 128 3.02 4.37 7.08
N GLN A 129 2.04 4.00 6.28
CA GLN A 129 1.93 2.67 5.67
C GLN A 129 3.03 2.46 4.64
N VAL A 130 3.29 3.47 3.81
CA VAL A 130 4.37 3.44 2.83
C VAL A 130 5.72 3.28 3.52
N ALA A 131 6.01 4.09 4.54
CA ALA A 131 7.24 3.99 5.33
C ALA A 131 7.43 2.61 5.95
N ALA A 132 6.35 2.01 6.48
CA ALA A 132 6.40 0.68 7.05
C ALA A 132 6.69 -0.43 6.03
N LEU A 133 6.15 -0.34 4.82
CA LEU A 133 6.43 -1.31 3.75
C LEU A 133 7.90 -1.25 3.32
N VAL A 134 8.43 -0.05 3.20
CA VAL A 134 9.81 0.22 2.82
C VAL A 134 10.78 -0.26 3.90
N TYR A 135 10.46 0.03 5.17
CA TYR A 135 11.20 -0.54 6.30
C TYR A 135 11.17 -2.06 6.31
N THR A 136 10.02 -2.67 6.01
CA THR A 136 9.87 -4.13 5.94
C THR A 136 10.69 -4.72 4.78
N ARG A 137 10.82 -4.02 3.66
CA ARG A 137 11.71 -4.42 2.55
C ARG A 137 13.16 -4.50 3.01
N ASN A 138 13.65 -3.41 3.62
CA ASN A 138 15.05 -3.31 4.01
C ASN A 138 15.42 -4.25 5.18
N ASN A 139 14.51 -4.41 6.14
CA ASN A 139 14.76 -5.21 7.35
C ASN A 139 14.14 -6.62 7.31
N LYS A 140 13.54 -7.02 6.19
CA LYS A 140 12.81 -8.28 5.92
C LYS A 140 11.56 -8.50 6.76
N LYS A 141 11.44 -7.87 7.92
CA LYS A 141 10.30 -7.96 8.83
C LYS A 141 10.03 -6.64 9.54
N ILE A 142 8.81 -6.47 10.03
CA ILE A 142 8.40 -5.39 10.93
C ILE A 142 7.49 -5.94 12.02
N THR A 143 7.65 -5.49 13.24
CA THR A 143 6.78 -5.78 14.39
C THR A 143 5.88 -4.60 14.69
N ASN A 144 4.84 -4.81 15.51
CA ASN A 144 4.00 -3.70 15.95
C ASN A 144 4.82 -2.62 16.69
N ARG A 145 5.79 -3.04 17.51
CA ARG A 145 6.68 -2.12 18.22
C ARG A 145 7.56 -1.33 17.25
N GLU A 146 8.18 -1.99 16.28
CA GLU A 146 9.00 -1.31 15.26
C GLU A 146 8.16 -0.36 14.41
N TYR A 147 6.89 -0.68 14.12
CA TYR A 147 5.98 0.25 13.45
C TYR A 147 5.71 1.51 14.28
N GLN A 148 5.48 1.35 15.59
CA GLN A 148 5.26 2.48 16.50
C GLN A 148 6.50 3.37 16.58
N GLU A 149 7.69 2.76 16.69
CA GLU A 149 8.97 3.47 16.74
C GLU A 149 9.25 4.19 15.41
N LEU A 150 8.99 3.54 14.28
CA LEU A 150 9.20 4.09 12.94
C LEU A 150 8.29 5.30 12.66
N ASN A 151 7.01 5.20 13.02
CA ASN A 151 6.00 6.20 12.65
C ASN A 151 5.61 7.14 13.80
N SER A 152 6.25 7.02 14.96
CA SER A 152 5.92 7.76 16.19
C SER A 152 4.41 7.73 16.52
N THR A 153 3.80 6.55 16.39
CA THR A 153 2.36 6.33 16.65
C THR A 153 2.12 5.47 17.87
N ASP A 154 0.93 5.55 18.45
CA ASP A 154 0.48 4.65 19.50
C ASP A 154 0.14 3.24 18.97
N SER A 155 0.15 2.26 19.88
CA SER A 155 -0.13 0.85 19.58
C SER A 155 -1.47 0.61 18.89
N VAL A 156 -2.50 1.41 19.18
CA VAL A 156 -3.83 1.26 18.58
C VAL A 156 -3.79 1.65 17.10
N THR A 157 -3.18 2.80 16.79
CA THR A 157 -2.98 3.28 15.42
C THR A 157 -2.12 2.31 14.62
N ALA A 158 -0.99 1.87 15.18
CA ALA A 158 -0.11 0.89 14.54
C ALA A 158 -0.85 -0.42 14.22
N THR A 159 -1.66 -0.93 15.15
CA THR A 159 -2.46 -2.15 14.93
C THR A 159 -3.49 -1.96 13.82
N LYS A 160 -4.14 -0.80 13.77
CA LYS A 160 -5.14 -0.47 12.73
C LYS A 160 -4.49 -0.38 11.35
N GLU A 161 -3.34 0.29 11.25
CA GLU A 161 -2.63 0.49 9.97
C GLU A 161 -1.96 -0.80 9.48
N LEU A 162 -1.35 -1.59 10.36
CA LEU A 162 -0.84 -2.94 10.02
C LEU A 162 -1.99 -3.87 9.58
N LYS A 163 -3.16 -3.77 10.21
CA LYS A 163 -4.34 -4.54 9.78
C LYS A 163 -4.85 -4.11 8.41
N TYR A 164 -4.77 -2.83 8.08
CA TYR A 164 -5.08 -2.32 6.74
C TYR A 164 -4.11 -2.88 5.69
N LEU A 165 -2.80 -2.85 5.96
CA LEU A 165 -1.79 -3.45 5.08
C LEU A 165 -1.99 -4.96 4.88
N LEU A 166 -2.41 -5.68 5.93
CA LEU A 166 -2.76 -7.10 5.87
C LEU A 166 -4.04 -7.39 5.08
N GLN A 167 -5.00 -6.44 5.07
CA GLN A 167 -6.24 -6.56 4.29
C GLN A 167 -6.02 -6.36 2.80
N ASN A 168 -5.05 -5.52 2.44
CA ASN A 168 -4.66 -5.23 1.06
C ASN A 168 -3.54 -6.17 0.56
N GLU A 169 -3.24 -7.25 1.28
CA GLU A 169 -2.26 -8.28 0.88
C GLU A 169 -0.84 -7.74 0.64
N LEU A 170 -0.46 -6.62 1.27
CA LEU A 170 0.88 -6.04 1.13
C LEU A 170 1.89 -6.66 2.11
N ILE A 171 1.39 -7.07 3.28
CA ILE A 171 2.18 -7.75 4.31
C ILE A 171 1.48 -9.04 4.77
N ILE A 172 2.26 -10.02 5.20
CA ILE A 172 1.81 -11.28 5.78
C ILE A 172 2.20 -11.29 7.25
N GLN A 173 1.26 -11.66 8.12
CA GLN A 173 1.53 -11.84 9.54
C GLN A 173 2.12 -13.23 9.80
N ASN A 174 3.28 -13.26 10.45
CA ASN A 174 3.95 -14.45 10.92
C ASN A 174 3.98 -14.48 12.46
N GLY A 175 3.64 -15.63 13.03
CA GLY A 175 3.54 -15.82 14.48
C GLY A 175 2.20 -15.36 15.09
N THR A 176 1.96 -15.77 16.33
CA THR A 176 0.75 -15.44 17.09
C THR A 176 1.10 -14.87 18.47
N ARG A 177 0.25 -13.98 18.99
CA ARG A 177 0.40 -13.31 20.31
C ARG A 177 1.62 -12.36 20.36
N GLY A 178 2.38 -12.37 21.45
CA GLY A 178 3.46 -11.41 21.76
C GLY A 178 4.72 -11.49 20.90
N GLY A 179 4.78 -12.40 19.93
CA GLY A 179 5.88 -12.53 18.97
C GLY A 179 5.46 -12.35 17.51
N ALA A 180 4.31 -11.72 17.25
CA ALA A 180 3.84 -11.49 15.89
C ALA A 180 4.72 -10.45 15.16
N PHE A 181 5.22 -10.83 14.00
CA PHE A 181 5.92 -9.96 13.05
C PHE A 181 5.28 -10.06 11.68
N TYR A 182 5.55 -9.09 10.82
CA TYR A 182 4.98 -8.98 9.48
C TYR A 182 6.11 -8.96 8.46
N THR A 183 5.93 -9.63 7.33
CA THR A 183 6.87 -9.66 6.20
C THR A 183 6.15 -9.22 4.93
N LEU A 184 6.87 -8.76 3.91
CA LEU A 184 6.24 -8.44 2.62
C LEU A 184 5.58 -9.69 2.00
N ALA A 185 4.43 -9.50 1.36
CA ALA A 185 3.69 -10.60 0.75
C ALA A 185 4.26 -11.07 -0.59
N VAL A 186 5.01 -10.20 -1.28
CA VAL A 186 5.66 -10.50 -2.54
C VAL A 186 7.14 -10.76 -2.26
N SER A 187 7.57 -12.01 -2.45
CA SER A 187 8.98 -12.39 -2.42
C SER A 187 9.73 -11.78 -3.62
N GLU A 188 10.90 -11.18 -3.35
CA GLU A 188 11.82 -10.58 -4.32
C GLU A 188 12.49 -11.61 -5.28
N GLU A 189 11.81 -12.68 -5.70
CA GLU A 189 12.43 -13.73 -6.54
C GLU A 189 12.28 -13.53 -8.05
N LYS A 190 11.56 -12.49 -8.52
CA LYS A 190 11.36 -12.27 -9.96
C LYS A 190 12.44 -11.47 -10.69
N ASN A 191 13.45 -10.91 -10.02
CA ASN A 191 14.43 -10.00 -10.65
C ASN A 191 15.89 -10.50 -10.70
N LYS A 192 16.16 -11.82 -10.61
CA LYS A 192 17.53 -12.37 -10.72
C LYS A 192 17.83 -13.27 -11.93
N SER A 193 16.91 -13.42 -12.87
CA SER A 193 17.13 -14.23 -14.08
C SER A 193 17.25 -13.37 -15.33
N ASN A 194 18.29 -12.55 -15.41
CA ASN A 194 18.82 -12.05 -16.69
C ASN A 194 20.27 -11.52 -16.54
N SER A 195 21.21 -12.43 -16.33
CA SER A 195 22.58 -12.28 -16.83
C SER A 195 23.11 -13.66 -17.19
N GLY A 196 23.50 -13.83 -18.45
CA GLY A 196 23.76 -15.13 -19.04
C GLY A 196 25.14 -15.69 -18.72
N HIS A 197 25.26 -17.01 -18.86
CA HIS A 197 26.43 -17.59 -19.50
C HIS A 197 26.09 -18.90 -20.22
N ILE A 198 26.55 -18.95 -21.47
CA ILE A 198 26.47 -20.07 -22.42
C ILE A 198 27.67 -20.98 -22.20
N GLY A 199 27.46 -22.28 -22.39
CA GLY A 199 28.50 -23.30 -22.58
C GLY A 199 28.47 -24.32 -21.45
N GLY A 200 28.46 -25.62 -21.68
CA GLY A 200 28.62 -26.43 -22.86
C GLY A 200 28.63 -27.89 -22.39
N SER A 201 28.17 -28.78 -23.25
CA SER A 201 27.96 -30.23 -23.09
C SER A 201 29.10 -31.00 -22.41
N SER A 202 28.77 -32.08 -21.68
CA SER A 202 29.07 -33.49 -22.06
C SER A 202 28.78 -34.48 -20.91
N VAL A 203 28.02 -35.52 -21.23
CA VAL A 203 27.75 -36.78 -20.48
C VAL A 203 28.97 -37.75 -20.67
N PRO A 204 29.07 -39.03 -20.19
CA PRO A 204 28.09 -39.91 -19.51
C PRO A 204 28.62 -40.94 -18.46
N ASN A 205 27.66 -41.75 -17.96
CA ASN A 205 27.79 -43.13 -17.43
C ASN A 205 28.38 -43.30 -16.01
N ASP A 206 28.00 -44.27 -15.18
CA ASP A 206 27.18 -45.48 -15.36
C ASP A 206 26.82 -46.07 -13.97
N SER A 207 25.89 -47.03 -13.98
CA SER A 207 25.80 -48.20 -13.08
C SER A 207 24.78 -48.24 -11.93
N ASN A 208 23.82 -49.16 -12.16
CA ASN A 208 23.28 -50.21 -11.28
C ASN A 208 22.19 -49.84 -10.26
N SER A 209 20.92 -50.26 -10.43
CA SER A 209 20.31 -51.59 -10.63
C SER A 209 20.07 -52.36 -9.32
N GLY A 210 18.80 -52.57 -8.99
CA GLY A 210 18.28 -53.56 -8.03
C GLY A 210 16.74 -53.48 -7.95
N PRO A 211 15.98 -54.59 -7.81
CA PRO A 211 14.80 -54.84 -8.65
C PRO A 211 13.44 -54.97 -7.93
N ASN A 212 12.35 -54.85 -8.74
CA ASN A 212 10.97 -55.40 -8.68
C ASN A 212 10.27 -55.58 -7.31
N SER A 213 9.03 -55.15 -7.10
CA SER A 213 7.78 -55.67 -7.70
C SER A 213 6.63 -54.87 -7.05
N SER A 214 5.58 -54.38 -7.68
CA SER A 214 4.48 -55.18 -8.22
C SER A 214 3.49 -54.28 -8.98
N ASN A 215 3.18 -54.73 -10.20
CA ASN A 215 2.01 -54.47 -11.06
C ASN A 215 0.83 -53.63 -10.51
N SER A 216 0.38 -52.67 -11.32
CA SER A 216 -0.78 -52.86 -12.22
C SER A 216 -0.94 -51.65 -13.14
N GLY A 217 -0.62 -51.78 -14.44
CA GLY A 217 -1.22 -50.91 -15.47
C GLY A 217 -2.56 -51.51 -15.94
N PRO A 218 -3.13 -51.08 -17.07
CA PRO A 218 -3.04 -49.80 -17.77
C PRO A 218 -4.45 -49.24 -18.13
N ASN A 219 -4.64 -47.92 -18.22
CA ASN A 219 -5.25 -47.33 -19.43
C ASN A 219 -5.34 -45.80 -19.42
N SER A 220 -4.95 -45.26 -20.57
CA SER A 220 -5.21 -43.93 -21.07
C SER A 220 -6.70 -43.58 -21.04
N LYS A 221 -7.03 -42.38 -20.52
CA LYS A 221 -8.07 -41.51 -21.09
C LYS A 221 -7.64 -40.06 -20.92
N ASN A 222 -7.12 -39.47 -22.01
CA ASN A 222 -7.38 -38.07 -22.32
C ASN A 222 -8.89 -37.90 -22.45
N SER A 223 -9.58 -37.65 -21.34
CA SER A 223 -10.89 -37.00 -21.34
C SER A 223 -10.66 -35.56 -20.94
N ALA A 224 -11.22 -34.62 -21.70
CA ALA A 224 -11.29 -33.22 -21.28
C ALA A 224 -11.74 -33.18 -19.81
N PRO A 225 -11.07 -32.41 -18.93
CA PRO A 225 -11.40 -32.42 -17.52
C PRO A 225 -12.88 -32.11 -17.36
N SER A 226 -13.59 -32.97 -16.63
CA SER A 226 -15.03 -32.79 -16.46
C SER A 226 -15.28 -31.43 -15.80
N GLY A 227 -16.39 -30.76 -16.11
CA GLY A 227 -16.70 -29.46 -15.49
C GLY A 227 -16.69 -29.48 -13.96
N GLN A 228 -16.84 -30.66 -13.34
CA GLN A 228 -16.72 -30.84 -11.89
C GLN A 228 -15.27 -30.85 -11.39
N GLU A 229 -14.33 -31.39 -12.18
CA GLU A 229 -12.90 -31.43 -11.86
C GLU A 229 -12.29 -30.03 -11.92
N LEU A 230 -12.62 -29.26 -12.96
CA LEU A 230 -12.26 -27.84 -13.09
C LEU A 230 -12.76 -26.98 -11.92
N LEU A 231 -13.97 -27.22 -11.44
CA LEU A 231 -14.52 -26.49 -10.28
C LEU A 231 -13.76 -26.80 -9.00
N LEU A 232 -13.30 -28.04 -8.82
CA LEU A 232 -12.53 -28.45 -7.65
C LEU A 232 -11.12 -27.84 -7.69
N ASP A 233 -10.48 -27.82 -8.85
CA ASP A 233 -9.14 -27.23 -9.03
C ASP A 233 -9.17 -25.72 -8.77
N ILE A 234 -10.14 -25.01 -9.34
CA ILE A 234 -10.28 -23.55 -9.13
C ILE A 234 -10.58 -23.22 -7.67
N SER A 235 -11.37 -24.07 -6.99
CA SER A 235 -11.75 -23.84 -5.60
C SER A 235 -10.72 -24.36 -4.59
N GLU A 236 -9.69 -25.10 -5.01
CA GLU A 236 -8.63 -25.63 -4.16
C GLU A 236 -7.95 -24.54 -3.34
N VAL A 237 -7.59 -23.42 -4.00
CA VAL A 237 -6.94 -22.27 -3.35
C VAL A 237 -7.79 -21.72 -2.19
N ALA A 238 -9.12 -21.72 -2.30
CA ALA A 238 -10.02 -21.28 -1.24
C ALA A 238 -10.14 -22.29 -0.08
N ARG A 239 -9.92 -23.58 -0.37
CA ARG A 239 -9.97 -24.68 0.61
C ARG A 239 -8.68 -24.81 1.40
N GLU A 240 -7.53 -24.69 0.75
CA GLU A 240 -6.21 -24.75 1.40
C GLU A 240 -5.93 -23.52 2.26
N LYS A 241 -6.29 -22.32 1.75
CA LYS A 241 -6.07 -21.07 2.48
C LYS A 241 -7.28 -20.75 3.35
N ARG A 242 -7.13 -20.92 4.67
CA ARG A 242 -8.14 -20.51 5.67
C ARG A 242 -8.52 -19.03 5.55
N ARG A 243 -7.62 -18.17 5.07
CA ARG A 243 -7.85 -16.73 4.85
C ARG A 243 -7.40 -16.36 3.44
N LEU A 244 -8.38 -16.09 2.57
CA LEU A 244 -8.20 -15.62 1.19
C LEU A 244 -8.61 -14.13 1.14
N GLY A 245 -7.86 -13.29 0.44
CA GLY A 245 -8.19 -11.87 0.28
C GLY A 245 -9.53 -11.66 -0.40
N SER A 246 -10.10 -10.48 -0.21
CA SER A 246 -11.44 -10.19 -0.74
C SER A 246 -11.47 -10.13 -2.27
N VAL A 247 -10.39 -9.68 -2.90
CA VAL A 247 -10.26 -9.59 -4.35
C VAL A 247 -10.12 -10.99 -4.94
N GLN A 248 -9.16 -11.79 -4.44
CA GLN A 248 -8.98 -13.18 -4.85
C GLN A 248 -10.25 -14.03 -4.64
N MET A 249 -10.94 -13.84 -3.51
CA MET A 249 -12.23 -14.51 -3.26
C MET A 249 -13.30 -14.08 -4.29
N ASN A 250 -13.36 -12.80 -4.63
CA ASN A 250 -14.30 -12.28 -5.61
C ASN A 250 -14.03 -12.84 -7.01
N GLU A 251 -12.77 -12.81 -7.47
CA GLU A 251 -12.36 -13.38 -8.76
C GLU A 251 -12.67 -14.87 -8.84
N LEU A 252 -12.37 -15.61 -7.78
CA LEU A 252 -12.60 -17.04 -7.72
C LEU A 252 -14.11 -17.35 -7.76
N ILE A 253 -14.96 -16.59 -7.05
CA ILE A 253 -16.42 -16.72 -7.16
C ILE A 253 -16.90 -16.47 -8.60
N VAL A 254 -16.44 -15.39 -9.24
CA VAL A 254 -16.82 -15.06 -10.63
C VAL A 254 -16.40 -16.19 -11.58
N ARG A 255 -15.16 -16.67 -11.45
CA ARG A 255 -14.62 -17.77 -12.28
C ARG A 255 -15.38 -19.08 -12.09
N LEU A 256 -15.82 -19.40 -10.87
CA LEU A 256 -16.66 -20.57 -10.63
C LEU A 256 -18.05 -20.41 -11.27
N CYS A 257 -18.64 -19.21 -11.20
CA CYS A 257 -19.96 -18.92 -11.80
C CYS A 257 -19.92 -18.76 -13.33
N GLN A 258 -18.73 -18.59 -13.92
CA GLN A 258 -18.50 -18.66 -15.38
C GLN A 258 -18.65 -20.09 -15.90
N ILE A 259 -18.19 -21.09 -15.14
CA ILE A 259 -18.22 -22.50 -15.58
C ILE A 259 -19.63 -23.06 -15.55
N LYS A 260 -20.39 -22.77 -14.50
CA LYS A 260 -21.80 -23.14 -14.40
C LYS A 260 -22.55 -22.25 -13.42
N PRO A 261 -23.89 -22.16 -13.52
CA PRO A 261 -24.70 -21.55 -12.48
C PRO A 261 -24.50 -22.28 -11.14
N LEU A 262 -24.19 -21.53 -10.08
CA LEU A 262 -23.91 -22.09 -8.76
C LEU A 262 -24.84 -21.50 -7.69
N THR A 263 -25.44 -22.37 -6.90
CA THR A 263 -26.23 -21.96 -5.73
C THR A 263 -25.34 -21.49 -4.58
N LEU A 264 -25.92 -20.76 -3.63
CA LEU A 264 -25.22 -20.35 -2.40
C LEU A 264 -24.61 -21.54 -1.64
N GLN A 265 -25.32 -22.68 -1.63
CA GLN A 265 -24.87 -23.90 -0.94
C GLN A 265 -23.72 -24.59 -1.68
N GLU A 266 -23.73 -24.58 -3.01
CA GLU A 266 -22.61 -25.12 -3.81
C GLU A 266 -21.36 -24.26 -3.66
N LEU A 267 -21.47 -22.93 -3.75
CA LEU A 267 -20.33 -22.02 -3.51
C LEU A 267 -19.79 -22.18 -2.08
N SER A 268 -20.68 -22.30 -1.09
CA SER A 268 -20.29 -22.57 0.31
C SER A 268 -19.44 -23.84 0.44
N LYS A 269 -19.84 -24.93 -0.24
CA LYS A 269 -19.11 -26.20 -0.25
C LYS A 269 -17.78 -26.10 -1.01
N LEU A 270 -17.79 -25.55 -2.21
CA LEU A 270 -16.59 -25.41 -3.06
C LEU A 270 -15.51 -24.56 -2.37
N LEU A 271 -15.91 -23.47 -1.70
CA LEU A 271 -15.01 -22.53 -1.05
C LEU A 271 -14.70 -22.87 0.41
N ASN A 272 -15.36 -23.89 0.97
CA ASN A 272 -15.32 -24.21 2.39
C ASN A 272 -15.57 -22.97 3.28
N ARG A 273 -16.68 -22.25 3.04
CA ARG A 273 -17.09 -21.04 3.77
C ARG A 273 -18.55 -21.12 4.18
N LYS A 274 -18.94 -20.47 5.28
CA LYS A 274 -20.34 -20.43 5.73
C LYS A 274 -21.21 -19.65 4.73
N PRO A 275 -22.46 -20.08 4.45
CA PRO A 275 -23.36 -19.43 3.50
C PRO A 275 -23.64 -17.94 3.80
N ASP A 276 -24.02 -17.58 5.03
CA ASP A 276 -24.45 -16.20 5.32
C ASP A 276 -23.31 -15.17 5.21
N PRO A 277 -22.09 -15.41 5.75
CA PRO A 277 -20.97 -14.51 5.52
C PRO A 277 -20.58 -14.41 4.06
N LEU A 278 -20.64 -15.52 3.31
CA LEU A 278 -20.32 -15.55 1.88
C LEU A 278 -21.28 -14.65 1.08
N ARG A 279 -22.58 -14.76 1.38
CA ARG A 279 -23.62 -13.92 0.77
C ARG A 279 -23.42 -12.43 1.09
N LYS A 280 -23.36 -12.08 2.38
CA LYS A 280 -23.32 -10.69 2.83
C LYS A 280 -22.05 -9.95 2.40
N LYS A 281 -20.90 -10.62 2.43
CA LYS A 281 -19.60 -9.99 2.20
C LYS A 281 -19.19 -9.95 0.73
N TYR A 282 -19.52 -10.98 -0.04
CA TYR A 282 -19.01 -11.14 -1.41
C TYR A 282 -20.13 -11.14 -2.43
N LEU A 283 -21.10 -12.07 -2.34
CA LEU A 283 -22.11 -12.25 -3.40
C LEU A 283 -23.02 -11.03 -3.56
N SER A 284 -23.53 -10.45 -2.47
CA SER A 284 -24.34 -9.22 -2.53
C SER A 284 -23.56 -8.03 -3.11
N LYS A 285 -22.25 -7.98 -2.87
CA LYS A 285 -21.38 -6.94 -3.44
C LYS A 285 -21.17 -7.17 -4.94
N LEU A 286 -20.85 -8.39 -5.35
CA LEU A 286 -20.62 -8.76 -6.75
C LEU A 286 -21.86 -8.60 -7.63
N VAL A 287 -23.06 -8.85 -7.10
CA VAL A 287 -24.32 -8.58 -7.80
C VAL A 287 -24.57 -7.08 -7.95
N LYS A 288 -24.26 -6.28 -6.91
CA LYS A 288 -24.38 -4.82 -6.96
C LYS A 288 -23.37 -4.18 -7.92
N GLU A 289 -22.20 -4.80 -8.08
CA GLU A 289 -21.15 -4.39 -9.01
C GLU A 289 -21.34 -4.97 -10.42
N GLU A 290 -22.49 -5.59 -10.71
CA GLU A 290 -22.84 -6.16 -12.02
C GLU A 290 -21.85 -7.22 -12.53
N LYS A 291 -21.07 -7.83 -11.64
CA LYS A 291 -20.14 -8.94 -11.98
C LYS A 291 -20.81 -10.31 -11.92
N LEU A 292 -21.89 -10.41 -11.15
CA LEU A 292 -22.74 -11.57 -11.05
C LEU A 292 -24.20 -11.18 -11.23
N GLU A 293 -24.97 -12.08 -11.81
CA GLU A 293 -26.43 -11.96 -11.88
C GLU A 293 -27.10 -13.15 -11.18
N LEU A 294 -28.36 -12.95 -10.81
CA LEU A 294 -29.20 -14.03 -10.33
C LEU A 294 -29.78 -14.77 -11.52
N LEU A 295 -29.76 -16.10 -11.49
CA LEU A 295 -30.33 -16.93 -12.55
C LEU A 295 -31.83 -16.65 -12.78
N TYR A 296 -32.56 -16.28 -11.72
CA TYR A 296 -33.95 -15.83 -11.77
C TYR A 296 -34.07 -14.44 -11.12
N PRO A 297 -33.83 -13.34 -11.87
CA PRO A 297 -33.87 -11.98 -11.34
C PRO A 297 -35.24 -11.57 -10.80
N ASP A 298 -36.31 -11.96 -11.49
CA ASP A 298 -37.70 -11.59 -11.17
C ASP A 298 -38.24 -12.32 -9.91
N GLN A 299 -37.55 -13.36 -9.46
CA GLN A 299 -37.97 -14.20 -8.34
C GLN A 299 -36.80 -14.40 -7.36
N ILE A 300 -36.58 -13.41 -6.51
CA ILE A 300 -35.49 -13.39 -5.50
C ILE A 300 -35.46 -14.68 -4.65
N ASN A 301 -36.63 -15.25 -4.32
CA ASN A 301 -36.77 -16.45 -3.49
C ASN A 301 -37.00 -17.75 -4.28
N HIS A 302 -36.64 -17.81 -5.57
CA HIS A 302 -36.83 -19.01 -6.37
C HIS A 302 -36.06 -20.22 -5.79
N PRO A 303 -36.65 -21.42 -5.68
CA PRO A 303 -36.00 -22.59 -5.07
C PRO A 303 -34.73 -23.06 -5.81
N LYS A 304 -34.58 -22.72 -7.09
CA LYS A 304 -33.37 -23.01 -7.89
C LYS A 304 -32.50 -21.77 -8.12
N GLN A 305 -32.56 -20.78 -7.23
CA GLN A 305 -31.78 -19.56 -7.38
C GLN A 305 -30.27 -19.85 -7.35
N ALA A 306 -29.56 -19.36 -8.36
CA ALA A 306 -28.13 -19.53 -8.53
C ALA A 306 -27.50 -18.21 -8.97
N TYR A 307 -26.18 -18.11 -8.83
CA TYR A 307 -25.38 -17.00 -9.30
C TYR A 307 -24.73 -17.40 -10.62
N ILE A 308 -24.79 -16.49 -11.60
CA ILE A 308 -24.15 -16.61 -12.91
C ILE A 308 -23.26 -15.38 -13.13
N THR A 309 -22.25 -15.48 -13.99
CA THR A 309 -21.49 -14.29 -14.41
C THR A 309 -22.35 -13.41 -15.33
N ALA A 310 -22.15 -12.09 -15.28
CA ALA A 310 -22.81 -11.14 -16.19
C ALA A 310 -22.18 -11.15 -17.60
N ASP A 311 -20.88 -11.45 -17.70
CA ASP A 311 -20.15 -11.51 -18.96
C ASP A 311 -20.42 -12.84 -19.68
N ARG A 312 -21.43 -12.86 -20.55
CA ARG A 312 -21.62 -13.95 -21.53
C ARG A 312 -20.86 -13.63 -22.82
N GLU A 313 -19.57 -13.92 -22.83
CA GLU A 313 -18.88 -14.27 -24.08
C GLU A 313 -18.60 -15.78 -24.09
N ASN A 314 -19.40 -16.48 -24.90
CA ASN A 314 -19.19 -17.82 -25.49
C ASN A 314 -18.58 -18.94 -24.62
N ILE A 315 -19.45 -19.80 -24.08
CA ILE A 315 -19.14 -21.23 -23.93
C ILE A 315 -20.33 -22.01 -24.52
N GLU A 316 -20.29 -22.21 -25.84
CA GLU A 316 -20.88 -23.39 -26.51
C GLU A 316 -19.82 -24.49 -26.59
#